data_AF-A0A9E1K5W9-F1
#
_entry.id   AF-A0A9E1K5W9-F1
#
_cell.length_a   1.000
_cell.length_b   1.000
_cell.length_c   1.000
_cell.angle_alpha   90.00
_cell.angle_beta   90.00
_cell.angle_gamma   90.00
#
_symmetry.space_group_name_H-M   'P 1'
#
loop_
_entity.id
_entity.type
_entity.pdbx_description
1 polymer ?
#
loop_
_entity_poly.entity_id
_entity_poly.type
_entity_poly.pdbx_seq_one_letter_code
_entity_poly.pdbx_strand_id
1 'polypeptide(L)'
;MNKNQVLGKTAKARYAVEQAWEVYHDAALGGTLASPAIQTKLEMNLHKSRGLLAEAYDAEDSGDTKKLNQMIIEIMKIKNEVVTDSREQKKR
;
A
#
# COMPACT_ATOMS: atom_id res chain seq x y z
N MET A 1 -15.57 -19.27 -18.14
CA MET A 1 -14.83 -18.03 -17.83
C MET A 1 -13.74 -18.35 -16.83
N ASN A 2 -12.46 -18.21 -17.21
CA ASN A 2 -11.33 -18.67 -16.41
C ASN A 2 -11.05 -17.65 -15.28
N LYS A 3 -11.25 -18.03 -14.01
CA LYS A 3 -11.14 -17.12 -12.85
C LYS A 3 -9.75 -16.46 -12.74
N ASN A 4 -8.72 -17.06 -13.35
CA ASN A 4 -7.35 -16.52 -13.41
C ASN A 4 -7.15 -15.37 -14.41
N GLN A 5 -8.10 -15.09 -15.30
CA GLN A 5 -8.07 -13.88 -16.14
C GLN A 5 -8.82 -12.68 -15.53
N VAL A 6 -9.52 -12.88 -14.41
CA VAL A 6 -10.42 -11.86 -13.82
C VAL A 6 -9.73 -10.97 -12.78
N LEU A 7 -8.54 -11.34 -12.31
CA LEU A 7 -7.76 -10.48 -11.44
C LEU A 7 -7.01 -9.48 -12.31
N GLY A 8 -7.64 -8.31 -12.56
CA GLY A 8 -7.02 -7.16 -13.23
C GLY A 8 -5.66 -6.81 -12.62
N LYS A 9 -4.84 -6.03 -13.33
CA LYS A 9 -3.50 -5.62 -12.87
C LYS A 9 -3.57 -4.91 -11.52
N THR A 10 -4.71 -4.27 -11.22
CA THR A 10 -5.01 -3.63 -9.93
C THR A 10 -5.15 -4.62 -8.77
N ALA A 11 -5.41 -5.91 -9.01
CA ALA A 11 -5.54 -6.89 -7.93
C ALA A 11 -4.26 -7.05 -7.11
N LYS A 12 -3.09 -6.99 -7.77
CA LYS A 12 -1.79 -7.01 -7.08
C LYS A 12 -1.58 -5.74 -6.25
N ALA A 13 -1.98 -4.59 -6.77
CA ALA A 13 -1.90 -3.32 -6.06
C ALA A 13 -2.82 -3.29 -4.84
N ARG A 14 -4.06 -3.77 -4.97
CA ARG A 14 -5.00 -3.90 -3.86
C ARG A 14 -4.42 -4.76 -2.73
N TYR A 15 -3.91 -5.95 -3.07
CA TYR A 15 -3.28 -6.83 -2.09
C TYR A 15 -2.08 -6.16 -1.40
N ALA A 16 -1.27 -5.39 -2.14
CA ALA A 16 -0.14 -4.65 -1.55
C ALA A 16 -0.61 -3.56 -0.57
N VAL A 17 -1.69 -2.85 -0.87
CA VAL A 17 -2.30 -1.86 0.04
C VAL A 17 -2.82 -2.57 1.30
N GLU A 18 -3.56 -3.67 1.16
CA GLU A 18 -4.08 -4.46 2.28
C GLU A 18 -2.96 -4.96 3.19
N GLN A 19 -1.89 -5.54 2.63
CA GLN A 19 -0.73 -6.00 3.41
C GLN A 19 -0.02 -4.87 4.15
N ALA A 20 0.10 -3.68 3.54
CA ALA A 20 0.72 -2.54 4.21
C ALA A 20 -0.11 -2.09 5.43
N TRP A 21 -1.43 -2.08 5.30
CA TRP A 21 -2.34 -1.77 6.41
C TRP A 21 -2.27 -2.82 7.53
N GLU A 22 -2.25 -4.11 7.20
CA GLU A 22 -2.15 -5.19 8.18
C GLU A 22 -0.87 -5.07 9.03
N VAL A 23 0.29 -4.96 8.37
CA VAL A 23 1.58 -4.86 9.07
C VAL A 23 1.67 -3.60 9.95
N TYR A 24 1.17 -2.47 9.46
CA TYR A 24 1.11 -1.24 10.27
C TYR A 24 0.19 -1.40 11.49
N HIS A 25 -1.01 -1.96 11.30
CA HIS A 25 -1.96 -2.14 12.40
C HIS A 25 -1.41 -3.05 13.50
N ASP A 26 -0.75 -4.14 13.13
CA ASP A 26 -0.10 -5.04 14.10
C ASP A 26 0.95 -4.29 14.94
N ALA A 27 1.79 -3.48 14.30
CA ALA A 27 2.81 -2.68 14.99
C ALA A 27 2.20 -1.56 15.86
N ALA A 28 1.14 -0.90 15.38
CA ALA A 28 0.44 0.16 16.10
C ALA A 28 -0.29 -0.38 17.34
N LEU A 29 -1.02 -1.49 17.20
CA LEU A 29 -1.71 -2.17 18.32
C LEU A 29 -0.72 -2.73 19.34
N GLY A 30 0.44 -3.23 18.88
CA GLY A 30 1.53 -3.68 19.74
C GLY A 30 2.29 -2.55 20.46
N GLY A 31 2.06 -1.28 20.07
CA GLY A 31 2.80 -0.13 20.60
C GLY A 31 4.29 -0.17 20.25
N THR A 32 4.68 -0.88 19.18
CA THR A 32 6.08 -1.16 18.84
C THR A 32 6.68 -0.15 17.87
N LEU A 33 5.87 0.73 17.29
CA LEU A 33 6.33 1.78 16.37
C LEU A 33 7.38 2.68 17.04
N ALA A 34 8.43 3.02 16.29
CA ALA A 34 9.59 3.68 16.88
C ALA A 34 9.32 5.08 17.43
N SER A 35 8.37 5.83 16.85
CA SER A 35 7.96 7.16 17.33
C SER A 35 6.61 7.61 16.78
N PRO A 36 5.95 8.60 17.42
CA PRO A 36 4.76 9.25 16.86
C PRO A 36 4.99 9.85 15.46
N ALA A 37 6.19 10.37 15.18
CA ALA A 37 6.51 10.92 13.87
C ALA A 37 6.52 9.84 12.76
N ILE A 38 7.03 8.64 13.07
CA ILE A 38 6.95 7.49 12.15
C ILE A 38 5.50 7.07 11.98
N GLN A 39 4.71 7.02 13.05
CA GLN A 39 3.29 6.70 12.95
C GLN A 39 2.54 7.65 11.99
N THR A 40 2.71 8.97 12.13
CA THR A 40 2.09 9.94 11.21
C THR A 40 2.55 9.75 9.77
N LYS A 41 3.86 9.54 9.53
CA LYS A 41 4.38 9.27 8.18
C LYS A 41 3.74 8.02 7.57
N LEU A 42 3.64 6.94 8.34
CA LEU A 42 3.05 5.68 7.91
C LEU A 42 1.57 5.82 7.57
N GLU A 43 0.80 6.51 8.41
CA GLU A 43 -0.61 6.81 8.15
C GLU A 43 -0.79 7.62 6.85
N MET A 44 0.02 8.66 6.64
CA MET A 44 -0.01 9.46 5.40
C MET A 44 0.29 8.59 4.16
N ASN A 45 1.30 7.73 4.24
CA ASN A 45 1.66 6.80 3.18
C ASN A 45 0.51 5.81 2.88
N LEU A 46 -0.14 5.28 3.90
CA LEU A 46 -1.28 4.37 3.78
C LEU A 46 -2.52 5.04 3.17
N HIS A 47 -2.79 6.30 3.49
CA HIS A 47 -3.85 7.07 2.82
C HIS A 47 -3.50 7.38 1.37
N LYS A 48 -2.25 7.74 1.09
CA LYS A 48 -1.76 7.98 -0.27
C LYS A 48 -1.90 6.73 -1.14
N SER A 49 -1.56 5.55 -0.63
CA SER A 49 -1.65 4.29 -1.39
C SER A 49 -3.11 3.93 -1.74
N ARG A 50 -4.08 4.26 -0.89
CA ARG A 50 -5.52 4.14 -1.22
C ARG A 50 -5.95 5.08 -2.33
N GLY A 51 -5.47 6.33 -2.32
CA GLY A 51 -5.71 7.28 -3.41
C GLY A 51 -5.14 6.79 -4.75
N LEU A 52 -3.90 6.33 -4.73
CA LEU A 52 -3.26 5.74 -5.92
C LEU A 52 -3.99 4.49 -6.42
N LEU A 53 -4.56 3.68 -5.52
CA LEU A 53 -5.33 2.51 -5.90
C LEU A 53 -6.64 2.90 -6.61
N ALA A 54 -7.32 3.95 -6.15
CA ALA A 54 -8.48 4.50 -6.85
C ALA A 54 -8.09 4.98 -8.26
N GLU A 55 -7.00 5.75 -8.38
CA GLU A 55 -6.50 6.19 -9.69
C GLU A 55 -6.07 5.02 -10.60
N ALA A 56 -5.58 3.92 -10.01
CA ALA A 56 -5.24 2.72 -10.76
C ALA A 56 -6.50 2.01 -11.30
N TYR A 57 -7.61 2.00 -10.55
CA TYR A 57 -8.88 1.50 -11.06
C TYR A 57 -9.39 2.34 -12.23
N ASP A 58 -9.34 3.67 -12.11
CA ASP A 58 -9.76 4.57 -13.20
C ASP A 58 -8.88 4.39 -14.45
N ALA A 59 -7.57 4.21 -14.26
CA ALA A 59 -6.62 3.96 -15.35
C ALA A 59 -6.82 2.59 -16.01
N GLU A 60 -7.19 1.56 -15.24
CA GLU A 60 -7.51 0.24 -15.76
C GLU A 60 -8.81 0.26 -16.58
N ASP A 61 -9.86 0.92 -16.08
CA ASP A 61 -11.15 1.06 -16.75
C ASP A 61 -11.05 1.87 -18.07
N SER A 62 -10.26 2.95 -18.06
CA SER A 62 -10.00 3.78 -19.25
C SER A 62 -8.97 3.18 -20.23
N GLY A 63 -8.30 2.09 -19.87
CA GLY A 63 -7.26 1.47 -20.68
C GLY A 63 -5.92 2.23 -20.71
N ASP A 64 -5.73 3.24 -19.85
CA ASP A 64 -4.45 3.94 -19.69
C ASP A 64 -3.42 3.07 -18.96
N THR A 65 -2.83 2.16 -19.73
CA THR A 65 -1.82 1.22 -19.23
C THR A 65 -0.56 1.91 -18.67
N LYS A 66 -0.22 3.11 -19.14
CA LYS A 66 0.95 3.85 -18.66
C LYS A 66 0.68 4.39 -17.26
N LYS A 67 -0.46 5.08 -17.07
CA LYS A 67 -0.87 5.58 -15.76
C LYS A 67 -1.08 4.43 -14.78
N LEU A 68 -1.75 3.35 -15.21
CA LEU A 68 -1.94 2.14 -14.41
C LEU A 68 -0.62 1.58 -13.88
N ASN A 69 0.36 1.36 -14.76
CA ASN A 69 1.66 0.83 -14.35
C ASN A 69 2.39 1.79 -13.39
N GLN A 70 2.30 3.11 -13.61
CA GLN A 70 2.90 4.10 -12.72
C GLN A 70 2.30 4.04 -11.31
N MET A 71 0.97 3.97 -11.20
CA MET A 71 0.29 3.86 -9.90
C MET A 71 0.67 2.58 -9.16
N ILE A 72 0.74 1.45 -9.88
CA ILE A 72 1.16 0.17 -9.30
C ILE A 72 2.59 0.27 -8.74
N ILE A 73 3.53 0.88 -9.47
CA ILE A 73 4.91 1.05 -9.00
C ILE A 73 4.96 1.88 -7.71
N GLU A 74 4.24 3.00 -7.67
CA GLU A 74 4.21 3.85 -6.48
C GLU A 74 3.57 3.17 -5.27
N ILE A 75 2.49 2.40 -5.47
CA ILE A 75 1.88 1.58 -4.41
C ILE A 75 2.87 0.56 -3.87
N MET A 76 3.65 -0.11 -4.73
CA MET A 76 4.64 -1.09 -4.30
C MET A 76 5.80 -0.46 -3.51
N LYS A 77 6.24 0.75 -3.88
CA LYS A 77 7.23 1.51 -3.11
C LYS A 77 6.70 1.85 -1.71
N ILE A 78 5.49 2.43 -1.65
CA ILE A 78 4.84 2.78 -0.37
C ILE A 78 4.69 1.53 0.51
N LYS A 79 4.21 0.41 -0.05
CA LYS A 79 4.08 -0.84 0.69
C LYS A 79 5.41 -1.27 1.30
N ASN A 80 6.51 -1.18 0.55
CA ASN A 80 7.82 -1.59 1.07
C ASN A 80 8.32 -0.65 2.18
N GLU A 81 8.11 0.66 2.04
CA GLU A 81 8.41 1.62 3.11
C GLU A 81 7.59 1.34 4.37
N VAL A 82 6.26 1.19 4.23
CA VAL A 82 5.38 0.93 5.38
C VAL A 82 5.77 -0.35 6.10
N VAL A 83 6.01 -1.44 5.37
CA VAL A 83 6.42 -2.72 5.97
C VAL A 83 7.77 -2.63 6.66
N THR A 84 8.71 -1.84 6.13
CA THR A 84 10.05 -1.68 6.72
C THR A 84 9.97 -0.85 8.00
N ASP A 85 9.40 0.35 7.91
CA ASP A 85 9.31 1.30 9.02
C ASP A 85 8.39 0.80 10.15
N SER A 86 7.36 -0.01 9.84
CA SER A 86 6.50 -0.62 10.88
C SER A 86 7.24 -1.70 11.69
N ARG A 87 8.29 -2.29 11.13
CA ARG A 87 9.14 -3.29 11.81
C ARG A 87 10.30 -2.66 12.57
N GLU A 88 10.56 -1.36 12.37
CA GLU A 88 11.53 -0.63 13.17
C GLU A 88 10.99 -0.44 14.59
N GLN A 89 11.64 -1.11 15.54
CA GLN A 89 11.24 -1.05 16.94
C GLN A 89 11.74 0.25 17.60
N LYS A 90 10.94 0.78 18.52
CA LYS A 90 11.38 1.83 19.44
C LYS A 90 12.64 1.40 20.17
N LYS A 91 13.75 2.13 20.00
CA LYS A 91 14.93 1.96 20.85
C LYS A 91 14.51 2.28 22.29
N ARG A 92 14.62 1.28 23.16
CA ARG A 92 14.39 1.40 24.60
C ARG A 92 15.55 2.11 25.26
#